data_AF-A0A970JAG1-F1
#
_entry.id   AF-A0A970JAG1-F1
#
_cell.length_a   1.000
_cell.length_b   1.000
_cell.length_c   1.000
_cell.angle_alpha   90.00
_cell.angle_beta   90.00
_cell.angle_gamma   90.00
#
_symmetry.space_group_name_H-M   'P 1'
#
loop_
_entity.id
_entity.type
_entity.pdbx_description
1 polymer ?
#
loop_
_entity_poly.entity_id
_entity_poly.type
_entity_poly.pdbx_seq_one_letter_code
_entity_poly.pdbx_strand_id
1 'polypeptide(L)'
;MVILIVADLVPTQVNNVLFQQGDVVSLLGGDLLSLWNSADIRIFNLEVPLTDKDEPIDKWGPNLIAPTSAIKGVQALKPSLITLANNHIMDQGIQGLISTTNILKDYNIPYVGVGNNLQEASRPYILEYGGLKIGIYACAEHEFSIATENSPGANPFDPLESPDHIQLLKEKCDYVVVIYHGGKEHYRYPSPNLQKVCRKMVDKGADLIVCQHSHCIGCFEYYKGATIVYGQGNFIFNKRDNEFWNTSLAIKLDIEMSLSIDYIPIIRTERGIRLANSSEGKEIIEKFYERSKKILEQKFLEMQYREYAEENIDNYLRKFAGFGRWLSRIDRYILRGLLLKTIYNKEKMLAVQNYIECEAHRELILEGIRIKKNKL
;
A
#
# COMPACT_ATOMS: atom_id res chain seq x y z
N MET A 1 10.84 -23.25 -5.73
CA MET A 1 10.14 -22.19 -6.51
C MET A 1 10.40 -20.87 -5.81
N VAL A 2 10.91 -19.88 -6.54
CA VAL A 2 11.25 -18.56 -6.00
C VAL A 2 10.24 -17.51 -6.48
N ILE A 3 9.59 -16.84 -5.52
CA ILE A 3 8.65 -15.73 -5.78
C ILE A 3 9.25 -14.46 -5.20
N LEU A 4 9.29 -13.40 -5.99
CA LEU A 4 9.61 -12.07 -5.51
C LEU A 4 8.34 -11.22 -5.45
N ILE A 5 8.04 -10.71 -4.26
CA ILE A 5 7.01 -9.70 -4.03
C ILE A 5 7.72 -8.39 -3.73
N VAL A 6 7.44 -7.37 -4.53
CA VAL A 6 7.94 -6.01 -4.31
C VAL A 6 6.78 -5.02 -4.29
N ALA A 7 7.07 -3.83 -3.82
CA ALA A 7 6.08 -2.83 -3.47
C ALA A 7 5.72 -1.93 -4.64
N ASP A 8 5.46 -0.68 -4.29
CA ASP A 8 4.94 0.40 -5.10
C ASP A 8 5.88 0.71 -6.27
N LEU A 9 5.36 0.46 -7.47
CA LEU A 9 5.92 0.80 -8.76
C LEU A 9 5.15 2.00 -9.32
N VAL A 10 5.84 3.12 -9.44
CA VAL A 10 5.30 4.36 -10.01
C VAL A 10 6.35 4.95 -10.96
N PRO A 11 6.17 4.83 -12.29
CA PRO A 11 6.92 5.63 -13.24
C PRO A 11 6.69 7.13 -12.94
N THR A 12 7.72 7.81 -12.43
CA THR A 12 7.66 9.24 -12.11
C THR A 12 8.32 10.05 -13.21
N GLN A 13 8.15 11.37 -13.20
CA GLN A 13 8.82 12.26 -14.15
C GLN A 13 10.35 12.05 -14.23
N VAL A 14 10.97 11.59 -13.14
CA VAL A 14 12.43 11.39 -13.05
C VAL A 14 12.90 10.18 -13.87
N ASN A 15 12.08 9.14 -14.00
CA ASN A 15 12.47 7.87 -14.62
C ASN A 15 11.51 7.36 -15.71
N ASN A 16 10.46 8.11 -16.03
CA ASN A 16 9.49 7.75 -17.05
C ASN A 16 10.13 7.46 -18.42
N VAL A 17 11.20 8.17 -18.78
CA VAL A 17 11.96 7.89 -20.02
C VAL A 17 12.52 6.46 -20.02
N LEU A 18 13.05 5.98 -18.90
CA LEU A 18 13.57 4.61 -18.77
C LEU A 18 12.45 3.58 -18.92
N PHE A 19 11.28 3.84 -18.33
CA PHE A 19 10.10 2.99 -18.52
C PHE A 19 9.63 2.97 -19.97
N GLN A 20 9.58 4.10 -20.65
CA GLN A 20 9.19 4.16 -22.06
C GLN A 20 10.19 3.49 -23.01
N GLN A 21 11.45 3.37 -22.60
CA GLN A 21 12.50 2.67 -23.35
C GLN A 21 12.61 1.19 -22.98
N GLY A 22 12.01 0.76 -21.88
CA GLY A 22 12.19 -0.60 -21.36
C GLY A 22 13.58 -0.84 -20.74
N ASP A 23 14.27 0.21 -20.30
CA ASP A 23 15.63 0.13 -19.76
C ASP A 23 15.63 -0.34 -18.29
N VAL A 24 15.39 -1.64 -18.11
CA VAL A 24 15.41 -2.29 -16.80
C VAL A 24 16.80 -2.37 -16.16
N VAL A 25 17.87 -2.29 -16.96
CA VAL A 25 19.25 -2.28 -16.44
C VAL A 25 19.48 -1.01 -15.64
N SER A 26 19.08 0.14 -16.18
CA SER A 26 19.16 1.42 -15.45
C SER A 26 18.18 1.51 -14.28
N LEU A 27 17.03 0.83 -14.35
CA LEU A 27 16.04 0.83 -13.27
C LEU A 27 16.45 -0.02 -12.06
N LEU A 28 17.08 -1.19 -12.26
CA LEU A 28 17.41 -2.13 -11.17
C LEU A 28 18.90 -2.18 -10.82
N GLY A 29 19.80 -1.81 -11.74
CA GLY A 29 21.22 -2.10 -11.60
C GLY A 29 21.55 -3.60 -11.81
N GLY A 30 22.82 -3.92 -12.08
CA GLY A 30 23.24 -5.25 -12.53
C GLY A 30 22.98 -6.38 -11.53
N ASP A 31 23.35 -6.19 -10.26
CA ASP A 31 23.23 -7.23 -9.23
C ASP A 31 21.76 -7.56 -8.91
N LEU A 32 20.94 -6.52 -8.72
CA LEU A 32 19.51 -6.71 -8.47
C LEU A 32 18.80 -7.24 -9.71
N LEU A 33 19.16 -6.82 -10.93
CA LEU A 33 18.59 -7.38 -12.15
C LEU A 33 18.91 -8.88 -12.30
N SER A 34 20.11 -9.31 -11.90
CA SER A 34 20.50 -10.72 -11.92
C SER A 34 19.64 -11.54 -10.94
N LEU A 35 19.47 -11.04 -9.72
CA LEU A 35 18.60 -11.65 -8.72
C LEU A 35 17.12 -11.61 -9.13
N TRP A 36 16.68 -10.50 -9.71
CA TRP A 36 15.32 -10.34 -10.25
C TRP A 36 15.05 -11.41 -11.30
N ASN A 37 16.02 -11.63 -12.21
CA ASN A 37 15.90 -12.59 -13.30
C ASN A 37 15.92 -14.06 -12.86
N SER A 38 16.44 -14.40 -11.68
CA SER A 38 16.40 -15.77 -11.17
C SER A 38 15.05 -16.15 -10.55
N ALA A 39 14.14 -15.20 -10.32
CA ALA A 39 12.82 -15.50 -9.77
C ALA A 39 11.89 -16.12 -10.82
N ASP A 40 11.17 -17.18 -10.41
CA ASP A 40 10.15 -17.85 -11.20
C ASP A 40 8.90 -16.96 -11.34
N ILE A 41 8.50 -16.31 -10.25
CA ILE A 41 7.30 -15.48 -10.16
C ILE A 41 7.64 -14.09 -9.63
N ARG A 42 7.09 -13.05 -10.27
CA ARG A 42 7.29 -11.65 -9.89
C ARG A 42 5.95 -10.95 -9.70
N ILE A 43 5.72 -10.46 -8.49
CA ILE A 43 4.49 -9.78 -8.09
C ILE A 43 4.83 -8.38 -7.61
N PHE A 44 4.13 -7.36 -8.13
CA PHE A 44 4.32 -5.99 -7.67
C PHE A 44 3.11 -5.10 -7.84
N ASN A 45 3.07 -4.02 -7.05
CA ASN A 45 1.98 -3.08 -7.01
C ASN A 45 2.21 -1.95 -8.01
N LEU A 46 1.33 -1.80 -9.01
CA LEU A 46 1.35 -0.65 -9.91
C LEU A 46 0.46 0.45 -9.31
N GLU A 47 1.07 1.40 -8.63
CA GLU A 47 0.38 2.43 -7.84
C GLU A 47 0.16 3.73 -8.63
N VAL A 48 -0.19 3.59 -9.91
CA VAL A 48 -0.48 4.71 -10.79
C VAL A 48 -1.26 4.25 -12.00
N PRO A 49 -2.26 5.01 -12.47
CA PRO A 49 -2.93 4.72 -13.72
C PRO A 49 -2.00 5.02 -14.91
N LEU A 50 -1.98 4.09 -15.87
CA LEU A 50 -1.34 4.26 -17.17
C LEU A 50 -2.36 4.82 -18.16
N THR A 51 -2.29 6.13 -18.42
CA THR A 51 -3.17 6.83 -19.36
C THR A 51 -2.48 8.05 -19.94
N ASP A 52 -2.80 8.38 -21.19
CA ASP A 52 -2.34 9.60 -21.87
C ASP A 52 -3.37 10.75 -21.74
N LYS A 53 -4.46 10.52 -21.00
CA LYS A 53 -5.51 11.50 -20.75
C LYS A 53 -5.45 11.94 -19.29
N ASP A 54 -5.17 13.22 -19.08
CA ASP A 54 -5.15 13.87 -17.77
C ASP A 54 -6.58 14.30 -17.38
N GLU A 55 -7.24 13.48 -16.56
CA GLU A 55 -8.59 13.70 -16.03
C GLU A 55 -8.64 13.34 -14.53
N PRO A 56 -8.03 14.17 -13.69
CA PRO A 56 -7.86 13.86 -12.28
C PRO A 56 -9.19 13.87 -11.52
N ILE A 57 -9.36 12.96 -10.56
CA ILE A 57 -10.51 12.98 -9.65
C ILE A 57 -10.36 14.05 -8.56
N ASP A 58 -11.51 14.50 -8.03
CA ASP A 58 -11.56 15.29 -6.82
C ASP A 58 -11.25 14.44 -5.59
N LYS A 59 -10.00 14.52 -5.12
CA LYS A 59 -9.54 13.82 -3.93
C LYS A 59 -8.66 14.67 -3.03
N TRP A 60 -8.53 14.22 -1.79
CA TRP A 60 -7.55 14.75 -0.86
C TRP A 60 -6.22 14.01 -1.03
N GLY A 61 -5.24 14.66 -1.65
CA GLY A 61 -3.94 14.06 -1.97
C GLY A 61 -3.51 14.36 -3.40
N PRO A 62 -2.33 13.89 -3.83
CA PRO A 62 -1.85 14.10 -5.19
C PRO A 62 -2.53 13.13 -6.17
N ASN A 63 -2.95 13.61 -7.35
CA ASN A 63 -3.32 12.75 -8.47
C ASN A 63 -2.06 12.35 -9.25
N LEU A 64 -1.80 11.05 -9.36
CA LEU A 64 -0.72 10.46 -10.13
C LEU A 64 -1.19 10.11 -11.53
N ILE A 65 -0.25 10.12 -12.47
CA ILE A 65 -0.45 9.73 -13.87
C ILE A 65 0.90 9.28 -14.43
N ALA A 66 0.89 8.21 -15.21
CA ALA A 66 2.01 7.81 -16.05
C ALA A 66 1.50 7.52 -17.46
N PRO A 67 2.28 7.83 -18.51
CA PRO A 67 1.83 7.62 -19.88
C PRO A 67 1.70 6.14 -20.19
N THR A 68 0.85 5.80 -21.16
CA THR A 68 0.64 4.41 -21.59
C THR A 68 1.93 3.74 -22.04
N SER A 69 2.82 4.51 -22.66
CA SER A 69 4.13 4.05 -23.13
C SER A 69 5.05 3.51 -22.03
N ALA A 70 4.82 3.88 -20.76
CA ALA A 70 5.55 3.31 -19.62
C ALA A 70 5.33 1.80 -19.45
N ILE A 71 4.30 1.22 -20.09
CA ILE A 71 4.05 -0.23 -20.11
C ILE A 71 5.26 -1.03 -20.60
N LYS A 72 6.11 -0.46 -21.48
CA LYS A 72 7.31 -1.15 -22.00
C LYS A 72 8.27 -1.54 -20.87
N GLY A 73 8.49 -0.63 -19.92
CA GLY A 73 9.31 -0.88 -18.73
C GLY A 73 8.64 -1.84 -17.76
N VAL A 74 7.32 -1.70 -17.58
CA VAL A 74 6.53 -2.65 -16.78
C VAL A 74 6.64 -4.07 -17.36
N GLN A 75 6.49 -4.24 -18.67
CA GLN A 75 6.66 -5.53 -19.35
C GLN A 75 8.10 -6.04 -19.26
N ALA A 76 9.10 -5.16 -19.40
CA ALA A 76 10.51 -5.51 -19.30
C ALA A 76 10.89 -6.03 -17.89
N LEU A 77 10.15 -5.64 -16.85
CA LEU A 77 10.26 -6.20 -15.51
C LEU A 77 9.69 -7.63 -15.40
N LYS A 78 9.03 -8.15 -16.45
CA LYS A 78 8.48 -9.52 -16.53
C LYS A 78 7.55 -9.89 -15.36
N PRO A 79 6.48 -9.11 -15.10
CA PRO A 79 5.50 -9.44 -14.07
C PRO A 79 4.83 -10.79 -14.39
N SER A 80 4.67 -11.61 -13.35
CA SER A 80 3.73 -12.72 -13.36
C SER A 80 2.34 -12.27 -12.91
N LEU A 81 2.26 -11.25 -12.06
CA LEU A 81 1.03 -10.65 -11.59
C LEU A 81 1.27 -9.21 -11.14
N ILE A 82 0.38 -8.29 -11.52
CA ILE A 82 0.35 -6.92 -10.99
C ILE A 82 -0.82 -6.76 -10.02
N THR A 83 -0.57 -6.17 -8.84
CA THR A 83 -1.65 -5.74 -7.95
C THR A 83 -2.03 -4.30 -8.26
N LEU A 84 -3.34 -4.05 -8.33
CA LEU A 84 -3.92 -2.73 -8.61
C LEU A 84 -4.82 -2.23 -7.47
N ALA A 85 -5.02 -3.02 -6.42
CA ALA A 85 -5.71 -2.57 -5.22
C ALA A 85 -4.82 -1.59 -4.45
N ASN A 86 -4.91 -0.32 -4.77
CA ASN A 86 -4.23 0.77 -4.10
C ASN A 86 -5.05 2.07 -4.16
N ASN A 87 -4.61 3.09 -3.44
CA ASN A 87 -5.32 4.37 -3.34
C ASN A 87 -5.17 5.27 -4.59
N HIS A 88 -4.25 4.93 -5.50
CA HIS A 88 -3.89 5.77 -6.64
C HIS A 88 -4.46 5.30 -7.99
N ILE A 89 -4.95 4.06 -8.11
CA ILE A 89 -5.38 3.49 -9.41
C ILE A 89 -6.53 4.27 -10.09
N MET A 90 -7.34 4.99 -9.31
CA MET A 90 -8.45 5.82 -9.80
C MET A 90 -8.10 7.31 -9.93
N ASP A 91 -6.83 7.69 -9.79
CA ASP A 91 -6.43 9.10 -9.77
C ASP A 91 -6.84 9.86 -11.03
N GLN A 92 -6.92 9.17 -12.16
CA GLN A 92 -7.35 9.70 -13.46
C GLN A 92 -8.78 9.25 -13.83
N GLY A 93 -9.59 8.95 -12.81
CA GLY A 93 -10.98 8.52 -12.93
C GLY A 93 -11.14 7.14 -13.57
N ILE A 94 -12.39 6.83 -13.92
CA ILE A 94 -12.78 5.55 -14.53
C ILE A 94 -11.98 5.31 -15.83
N GLN A 95 -11.73 6.35 -16.63
CA GLN A 95 -10.97 6.21 -17.86
C GLN A 95 -9.53 5.78 -17.59
N GLY A 96 -8.90 6.28 -16.52
CA GLY A 96 -7.53 5.90 -16.14
C GLY A 96 -7.43 4.43 -15.78
N LEU A 97 -8.39 3.91 -14.99
CA LEU A 97 -8.47 2.49 -14.66
C LEU A 97 -8.74 1.62 -15.90
N ILE A 98 -9.66 2.04 -16.78
CA ILE A 98 -9.95 1.32 -18.03
C ILE A 98 -8.72 1.30 -18.93
N SER A 99 -8.04 2.44 -19.11
CA SER A 99 -6.80 2.54 -19.89
C SER A 99 -5.73 1.58 -19.34
N THR A 100 -5.54 1.58 -18.01
CA THR A 100 -4.57 0.71 -17.34
C THR A 100 -4.89 -0.76 -17.51
N THR A 101 -6.14 -1.16 -17.30
CA THR A 101 -6.53 -2.57 -17.41
C THR A 101 -6.53 -3.07 -18.86
N ASN A 102 -6.89 -2.22 -19.83
CA ASN A 102 -6.80 -2.57 -21.25
C ASN A 102 -5.36 -2.75 -21.69
N ILE A 103 -4.46 -1.82 -21.34
CA ILE A 103 -3.06 -1.94 -21.76
C ILE A 103 -2.37 -3.15 -21.11
N LEU A 104 -2.73 -3.51 -19.87
CA LEU A 104 -2.24 -4.74 -19.24
C LEU A 104 -2.74 -6.00 -19.99
N LYS A 105 -4.00 -6.01 -20.43
CA LYS A 105 -4.55 -7.10 -21.26
C LYS A 105 -3.86 -7.19 -22.62
N ASP A 106 -3.65 -6.07 -23.30
CA ASP A 106 -2.98 -6.03 -24.61
C ASP A 106 -1.55 -6.58 -24.54
N TYR A 107 -0.89 -6.39 -23.40
CA TYR A 107 0.46 -6.90 -23.12
C TYR A 107 0.48 -8.29 -22.46
N ASN A 108 -0.69 -8.93 -22.28
CA ASN A 108 -0.87 -10.22 -21.61
C ASN A 108 -0.28 -10.27 -20.20
N ILE A 109 -0.40 -9.17 -19.44
CA ILE A 109 0.05 -9.06 -18.05
C ILE A 109 -1.15 -9.30 -17.12
N PRO A 110 -1.15 -10.39 -16.33
CA PRO A 110 -2.20 -10.64 -15.36
C PRO A 110 -2.22 -9.57 -14.27
N TYR A 111 -3.42 -9.25 -13.77
CA TYR A 111 -3.60 -8.31 -12.67
C TYR A 111 -4.73 -8.72 -11.72
N VAL A 112 -4.74 -8.16 -10.51
CA VAL A 112 -5.74 -8.42 -9.46
C VAL A 112 -6.01 -7.18 -8.61
N GLY A 113 -7.16 -7.16 -7.92
CA GLY A 113 -7.49 -6.14 -6.92
C GLY A 113 -8.26 -4.93 -7.45
N VAL A 114 -8.79 -5.00 -8.68
CA VAL A 114 -9.70 -4.01 -9.27
C VAL A 114 -10.79 -4.73 -10.06
N GLY A 115 -11.92 -4.06 -10.27
CA GLY A 115 -13.03 -4.59 -11.06
C GLY A 115 -14.06 -3.52 -11.42
N ASN A 116 -15.08 -3.90 -12.20
CA ASN A 116 -16.17 -3.00 -12.56
C ASN A 116 -17.17 -2.76 -11.42
N ASN A 117 -17.07 -3.57 -10.37
CA ASN A 117 -17.84 -3.49 -9.13
C ASN A 117 -17.11 -4.27 -8.02
N LEU A 118 -17.65 -4.24 -6.81
CA LEU A 118 -17.11 -4.96 -5.64
C LEU A 118 -16.90 -6.46 -5.90
N GLN A 119 -17.85 -7.13 -6.57
CA GLN A 119 -17.76 -8.57 -6.81
C GLN A 119 -16.60 -8.93 -7.74
N GLU A 120 -16.35 -8.13 -8.78
CA GLU A 120 -15.20 -8.35 -9.66
C GLU A 120 -13.89 -7.95 -8.97
N ALA A 121 -13.89 -6.83 -8.25
CA ALA A 121 -12.70 -6.33 -7.58
C ALA A 121 -12.16 -7.29 -6.51
N SER A 122 -13.05 -7.96 -5.78
CA SER A 122 -12.69 -8.93 -4.73
C SER A 122 -12.21 -10.28 -5.26
N ARG A 123 -12.26 -10.54 -6.58
CA ARG A 123 -11.80 -11.82 -7.13
C ARG A 123 -10.30 -12.00 -6.90
N PRO A 124 -9.90 -13.09 -6.22
CA PRO A 124 -8.50 -13.39 -6.04
C PRO A 124 -7.89 -13.93 -7.34
N TYR A 125 -6.57 -13.95 -7.41
CA TYR A 125 -5.83 -14.58 -8.48
C TYR A 125 -5.15 -15.86 -7.96
N ILE A 126 -5.26 -16.98 -8.66
CA ILE A 126 -4.61 -18.24 -8.26
C ILE A 126 -3.46 -18.51 -9.23
N LEU A 127 -2.23 -18.46 -8.74
CA LEU A 127 -1.03 -18.88 -9.46
C LEU A 127 -0.84 -20.38 -9.29
N GLU A 128 -0.68 -21.10 -10.40
CA GLU A 128 -0.31 -22.52 -10.38
C GLU A 128 1.13 -22.68 -10.87
N TYR A 129 2.00 -23.22 -10.02
CA TYR A 129 3.40 -23.48 -10.39
C TYR A 129 3.96 -24.66 -9.60
N GLY A 130 4.63 -25.59 -10.29
CA GLY A 130 5.20 -26.78 -9.66
C GLY A 130 4.16 -27.69 -8.98
N GLY A 131 2.89 -27.65 -9.43
CA GLY A 131 1.79 -28.41 -8.84
C GLY A 131 1.16 -27.79 -7.59
N LEU A 132 1.66 -26.63 -7.14
CA LEU A 132 1.10 -25.87 -6.02
C LEU A 132 0.19 -24.75 -6.52
N LYS A 133 -0.85 -24.45 -5.73
CA LYS A 133 -1.78 -23.34 -5.94
C LYS A 133 -1.54 -22.26 -4.90
N ILE A 134 -1.16 -21.07 -5.37
CA ILE A 134 -0.94 -19.89 -4.52
C ILE A 134 -2.02 -18.87 -4.82
N GLY A 135 -2.91 -18.65 -3.86
CA GLY A 135 -3.94 -17.64 -3.91
C GLY A 135 -3.38 -16.27 -3.55
N ILE A 136 -3.65 -15.26 -4.37
CA ILE A 136 -3.31 -13.87 -4.13
C ILE A 136 -4.61 -13.08 -3.95
N TYR A 137 -4.80 -12.52 -2.75
CA TYR A 137 -5.88 -11.59 -2.44
C TYR A 137 -5.32 -10.18 -2.26
N ALA A 138 -5.73 -9.24 -3.10
CA ALA A 138 -5.27 -7.85 -3.02
C ALA A 138 -6.44 -6.94 -2.61
N CYS A 139 -6.22 -6.09 -1.61
CA CYS A 139 -7.21 -5.13 -1.12
C CYS A 139 -6.54 -3.85 -0.61
N ALA A 140 -7.28 -2.74 -0.56
CA ALA A 140 -6.79 -1.44 -0.11
C ALA A 140 -7.68 -0.82 0.96
N GLU A 141 -7.11 0.05 1.80
CA GLU A 141 -7.91 0.86 2.72
C GLU A 141 -8.86 1.81 1.97
N HIS A 142 -9.96 2.18 2.64
CA HIS A 142 -11.00 3.00 2.05
C HIS A 142 -10.52 4.44 1.81
N GLU A 143 -10.18 4.73 0.56
CA GLU A 143 -9.89 6.08 0.05
C GLU A 143 -10.79 6.44 -1.14
N PHE A 144 -10.27 7.19 -2.11
CA PHE A 144 -11.02 7.71 -3.26
C PHE A 144 -11.01 6.77 -4.47
N SER A 145 -10.39 5.58 -4.34
CA SER A 145 -10.21 4.62 -5.45
C SER A 145 -11.12 3.39 -5.40
N ILE A 146 -11.93 3.24 -4.37
CA ILE A 146 -12.65 2.00 -4.05
C ILE A 146 -13.83 1.74 -5.01
N ALA A 147 -13.97 0.48 -5.43
CA ALA A 147 -15.13 0.01 -6.17
C ALA A 147 -16.40 0.04 -5.30
N THR A 148 -17.56 0.27 -5.91
CA THR A 148 -18.86 0.10 -5.23
C THR A 148 -19.62 -1.05 -5.86
N GLU A 149 -20.84 -1.31 -5.40
CA GLU A 149 -21.74 -2.28 -6.04
C GLU A 149 -21.93 -1.99 -7.55
N ASN A 150 -21.88 -0.71 -7.93
CA ASN A 150 -22.25 -0.24 -9.27
C ASN A 150 -21.18 0.64 -9.94
N SER A 151 -19.96 0.71 -9.37
CA SER A 151 -18.88 1.53 -9.96
C SER A 151 -17.53 0.82 -9.88
N PRO A 152 -16.68 1.02 -10.90
CA PRO A 152 -15.37 0.39 -10.96
C PRO A 152 -14.41 1.00 -9.93
N GLY A 153 -13.40 0.24 -9.53
CA GLY A 153 -12.36 0.69 -8.61
C GLY A 153 -11.53 -0.43 -8.01
N ALA A 154 -10.72 -0.09 -7.02
CA ALA A 154 -9.93 -0.99 -6.20
C ALA A 154 -10.80 -1.80 -5.23
N ASN A 155 -10.38 -3.03 -4.95
CA ASN A 155 -10.99 -3.87 -3.94
C ASN A 155 -10.79 -3.27 -2.55
N PRO A 156 -11.85 -2.88 -1.82
CA PRO A 156 -11.68 -2.41 -0.45
C PRO A 156 -11.36 -3.54 0.50
N PHE A 157 -10.56 -3.26 1.51
CA PHE A 157 -10.62 -4.02 2.75
C PHE A 157 -11.91 -3.67 3.48
N ASP A 158 -12.82 -4.63 3.50
CA ASP A 158 -13.98 -4.65 4.41
C ASP A 158 -13.74 -5.66 5.56
N PRO A 159 -13.82 -5.26 6.85
CA PRO A 159 -13.68 -6.16 7.99
C PRO A 159 -14.81 -7.21 8.12
N LEU A 160 -15.94 -7.03 7.45
CA LEU A 160 -17.06 -7.96 7.42
C LEU A 160 -16.92 -8.98 6.26
N GLU A 161 -16.39 -8.56 5.11
CA GLU A 161 -16.37 -9.38 3.89
C GLU A 161 -14.99 -9.98 3.56
N SER A 162 -13.91 -9.18 3.66
CA SER A 162 -12.54 -9.65 3.31
C SER A 162 -12.10 -10.91 4.04
N PRO A 163 -12.38 -11.08 5.36
CA PRO A 163 -12.00 -12.30 6.07
C PRO A 163 -12.66 -13.55 5.46
N ASP A 164 -13.87 -13.45 4.93
CA ASP A 164 -14.59 -14.58 4.34
C ASP A 164 -14.09 -14.87 2.91
N HIS A 165 -13.74 -13.82 2.13
CA HIS A 165 -13.04 -14.00 0.85
C HIS A 165 -11.72 -14.80 1.01
N ILE A 166 -10.94 -14.47 2.04
CA ILE A 166 -9.67 -15.17 2.34
C ILE A 166 -9.91 -16.62 2.72
N GLN A 167 -10.94 -16.88 3.53
CA GLN A 167 -11.31 -18.25 3.92
C GLN A 167 -11.70 -19.10 2.72
N LEU A 168 -12.55 -18.57 1.83
CA LEU A 168 -12.96 -19.24 0.60
C LEU A 168 -11.79 -19.46 -0.38
N LEU A 169 -10.81 -18.56 -0.38
CA LEU A 169 -9.59 -18.73 -1.17
C LEU A 169 -8.70 -19.84 -0.62
N LYS A 170 -8.54 -19.93 0.71
CA LYS A 170 -7.73 -20.96 1.36
C LYS A 170 -8.25 -22.38 1.09
N GLU A 171 -9.55 -22.56 0.92
CA GLU A 171 -10.14 -23.86 0.54
C GLU A 171 -9.68 -24.37 -0.84
N LYS A 172 -9.12 -23.50 -1.68
CA LYS A 172 -8.74 -23.80 -3.07
C LYS A 172 -7.23 -23.73 -3.30
N CYS A 173 -6.45 -23.36 -2.30
CA CYS A 173 -5.03 -23.04 -2.44
C CYS A 173 -4.20 -23.68 -1.33
N ASP A 174 -2.98 -24.07 -1.66
CA ASP A 174 -2.00 -24.55 -0.68
C ASP A 174 -1.52 -23.39 0.20
N TYR A 175 -1.26 -22.23 -0.43
CA TYR A 175 -0.84 -21.00 0.23
C TYR A 175 -1.71 -19.82 -0.18
N VAL A 176 -1.99 -18.93 0.75
CA VAL A 176 -2.70 -17.66 0.52
C VAL A 176 -1.81 -16.50 0.93
N VAL A 177 -1.55 -15.62 -0.03
CA VAL A 177 -0.84 -14.36 0.15
C VAL A 177 -1.85 -13.22 0.06
N VAL A 178 -1.89 -12.38 1.09
CA VAL A 178 -2.67 -11.15 1.10
C VAL A 178 -1.75 -9.97 0.85
N ILE A 179 -2.05 -9.18 -0.18
CA ILE A 179 -1.42 -7.88 -0.45
C ILE A 179 -2.40 -6.82 0.06
N TYR A 180 -2.06 -6.21 1.20
CA TYR A 180 -2.90 -5.21 1.86
C TYR A 180 -2.31 -3.82 1.66
N HIS A 181 -2.94 -2.99 0.85
CA HIS A 181 -2.50 -1.63 0.60
C HIS A 181 -3.11 -0.68 1.64
N GLY A 182 -2.43 -0.50 2.77
CA GLY A 182 -2.92 0.33 3.87
C GLY A 182 -1.98 0.44 5.05
N GLY A 183 -2.37 1.24 6.04
CA GLY A 183 -1.51 1.68 7.14
C GLY A 183 -1.19 3.17 7.05
N LYS A 184 -0.25 3.66 7.88
CA LYS A 184 0.16 5.06 7.82
C LYS A 184 1.47 5.26 7.08
N GLU A 185 1.42 6.16 6.10
CA GLU A 185 2.60 6.69 5.43
C GLU A 185 3.65 7.15 6.46
N HIS A 186 4.89 6.71 6.24
CA HIS A 186 6.08 7.09 7.00
C HIS A 186 6.00 6.70 8.49
N TYR A 187 5.20 5.70 8.83
CA TYR A 187 5.13 5.09 10.15
C TYR A 187 5.63 3.64 10.08
N ARG A 188 6.74 3.34 10.77
CA ARG A 188 7.46 2.05 10.68
C ARG A 188 6.85 0.93 11.53
N TYR A 189 5.79 1.20 12.29
CA TYR A 189 5.06 0.22 13.11
C TYR A 189 3.62 0.11 12.60
N PRO A 190 2.91 -1.01 12.81
CA PRO A 190 1.48 -1.04 12.58
C PRO A 190 0.76 -0.21 13.66
N SER A 191 -0.44 0.29 13.35
CA SER A 191 -1.35 0.67 14.43
C SER A 191 -1.84 -0.59 15.16
N PRO A 192 -2.27 -0.51 16.43
CA PRO A 192 -2.86 -1.66 17.12
C PRO A 192 -4.02 -2.29 16.35
N ASN A 193 -4.83 -1.46 15.66
CA ASN A 193 -5.92 -1.96 14.83
C ASN A 193 -5.42 -2.66 13.56
N LEU A 194 -4.39 -2.13 12.88
CA LEU A 194 -3.81 -2.79 11.71
C LEU A 194 -3.23 -4.17 12.06
N GLN A 195 -2.55 -4.28 13.21
CA GLN A 195 -2.05 -5.56 13.71
C GLN A 195 -3.21 -6.54 13.94
N LYS A 196 -4.29 -6.09 14.59
CA LYS A 196 -5.50 -6.90 14.81
C LYS A 196 -6.15 -7.35 13.50
N VAL A 197 -6.28 -6.45 12.53
CA VAL A 197 -6.82 -6.74 11.19
C VAL A 197 -6.00 -7.80 10.48
N CYS A 198 -4.67 -7.67 10.44
CA CYS A 198 -3.80 -8.64 9.79
C CYS A 198 -3.84 -10.00 10.49
N ARG A 199 -3.80 -10.04 11.83
CA ARG A 199 -3.97 -11.30 12.58
C ARG A 199 -5.31 -11.98 12.32
N LYS A 200 -6.39 -11.20 12.13
CA LYS A 200 -7.70 -11.75 11.76
C LYS A 200 -7.72 -12.37 10.36
N MET A 201 -6.98 -11.78 9.41
CA MET A 201 -6.80 -12.37 8.06
C MET A 201 -6.00 -13.68 8.13
N VAL A 202 -4.98 -13.77 9.00
CA VAL A 202 -4.28 -15.04 9.28
C VAL A 202 -5.22 -16.08 9.89
N ASP A 203 -6.05 -15.69 10.87
CA ASP A 203 -7.06 -16.59 11.47
C ASP A 203 -8.03 -17.18 10.44
N LYS A 204 -8.15 -16.53 9.28
CA LYS A 204 -9.02 -16.94 8.17
C LYS A 204 -8.28 -17.67 7.05
N GLY A 205 -6.99 -17.92 7.20
CA GLY A 205 -6.22 -18.79 6.30
C GLY A 205 -5.13 -18.11 5.49
N ALA A 206 -4.84 -16.82 5.71
CA ALA A 206 -3.67 -16.19 5.10
C ALA A 206 -2.37 -16.75 5.68
N ASP A 207 -1.46 -17.20 4.81
CA ASP A 207 -0.13 -17.71 5.18
C ASP A 207 0.95 -16.61 5.15
N LEU A 208 0.75 -15.60 4.29
CA LEU A 208 1.56 -14.40 4.24
C LEU A 208 0.66 -13.18 4.05
N ILE A 209 0.94 -12.12 4.81
CA ILE A 209 0.32 -10.81 4.61
C ILE A 209 1.43 -9.78 4.40
N VAL A 210 1.36 -9.04 3.30
CA VAL A 210 2.29 -7.95 2.99
C VAL A 210 1.52 -6.64 2.94
N CYS A 211 1.73 -5.80 3.94
CA CYS A 211 1.22 -4.44 3.95
C CYS A 211 2.10 -3.55 3.05
N GLN A 212 1.47 -2.80 2.17
CA GLN A 212 2.08 -1.80 1.29
C GLN A 212 1.59 -0.40 1.72
N HIS A 213 1.74 0.66 0.92
CA HIS A 213 1.31 2.05 1.22
C HIS A 213 2.19 2.86 2.19
N SER A 214 2.80 2.25 3.22
CA SER A 214 3.54 3.03 4.23
C SER A 214 4.78 3.75 3.68
N HIS A 215 5.23 3.40 2.46
CA HIS A 215 6.43 3.92 1.79
C HIS A 215 7.70 3.86 2.66
N CYS A 216 7.75 2.92 3.62
CA CYS A 216 8.93 2.69 4.45
C CYS A 216 9.07 1.23 4.85
N ILE A 217 10.30 0.81 5.15
CA ILE A 217 10.55 -0.50 5.78
C ILE A 217 10.02 -0.45 7.20
N GLY A 218 8.95 -1.21 7.46
CA GLY A 218 8.31 -1.30 8.75
C GLY A 218 8.95 -2.37 9.62
N CYS A 219 8.14 -3.35 10.01
CA CYS A 219 8.50 -4.53 10.80
C CYS A 219 7.68 -5.73 10.36
N PHE A 220 7.94 -6.91 10.92
CA PHE A 220 7.14 -8.10 10.70
C PHE A 220 6.82 -8.82 12.01
N GLU A 221 5.86 -9.73 11.98
CA GLU A 221 5.65 -10.69 13.06
C GLU A 221 5.33 -12.08 12.51
N TYR A 222 5.62 -13.09 13.31
CA TYR A 222 5.10 -14.44 13.11
C TYR A 222 3.85 -14.61 13.96
N TYR A 223 2.76 -15.04 13.36
CA TYR A 223 1.49 -15.26 14.04
C TYR A 223 0.84 -16.56 13.54
N LYS A 224 0.64 -17.52 14.45
CA LYS A 224 0.00 -18.83 14.15
C LYS A 224 0.56 -19.56 12.92
N GLY A 225 1.87 -19.51 12.72
CA GLY A 225 2.54 -20.17 11.59
C GLY A 225 2.57 -19.37 10.29
N ALA A 226 1.90 -18.20 10.25
CA ALA A 226 1.98 -17.25 9.14
C ALA A 226 2.96 -16.11 9.44
N THR A 227 3.34 -15.38 8.38
CA THR A 227 4.15 -14.17 8.48
C THR A 227 3.34 -12.95 8.07
N ILE A 228 3.43 -11.87 8.86
CA ILE A 228 2.81 -10.58 8.56
C ILE A 228 3.91 -9.53 8.46
N VAL A 229 4.01 -8.86 7.31
CA VAL A 229 4.99 -7.79 7.04
C VAL A 229 4.26 -6.45 6.98
N TYR A 230 4.55 -5.54 7.90
CA TYR A 230 3.91 -4.23 8.07
C TYR A 230 4.66 -3.12 7.32
N GLY A 231 4.97 -3.33 6.04
CA GLY A 231 5.63 -2.34 5.19
C GLY A 231 7.00 -2.80 4.68
N GLN A 232 7.15 -2.80 3.36
CA GLN A 232 8.36 -3.19 2.63
C GLN A 232 9.07 -2.01 1.95
N GLY A 233 8.62 -0.76 2.15
CA GLY A 233 9.14 0.40 1.40
C GLY A 233 8.62 0.49 -0.02
N ASN A 234 9.27 1.27 -0.88
CA ASN A 234 8.91 1.44 -2.29
C ASN A 234 9.73 0.49 -3.19
N PHE A 235 9.13 -0.03 -4.27
CA PHE A 235 9.93 -0.70 -5.28
C PHE A 235 10.64 0.33 -6.16
N ILE A 236 9.92 1.01 -7.07
CA ILE A 236 10.46 2.11 -7.85
C ILE A 236 9.45 3.27 -7.76
N PHE A 237 9.70 4.19 -6.83
CA PHE A 237 8.86 5.37 -6.65
C PHE A 237 9.71 6.59 -6.25
N ASN A 238 10.23 7.30 -7.25
CA ASN A 238 11.18 8.40 -7.07
C ASN A 238 10.46 9.74 -6.90
N LYS A 239 9.84 9.96 -5.73
CA LYS A 239 9.08 11.20 -5.41
C LYS A 239 9.68 12.03 -4.28
N ARG A 240 10.25 11.40 -3.25
CA ARG A 240 10.84 12.08 -2.08
C ARG A 240 12.20 11.51 -1.76
N ASP A 241 13.08 12.36 -1.24
CA ASP A 241 14.41 11.99 -0.76
C ASP A 241 14.48 12.12 0.75
N ASN A 242 14.26 11.01 1.45
CA ASN A 242 14.34 10.89 2.90
C ASN A 242 14.60 9.43 3.30
N GLU A 243 14.88 9.21 4.59
CA GLU A 243 15.23 7.88 5.12
C GLU A 243 14.15 6.79 4.90
N PHE A 244 12.87 7.17 4.80
CA PHE A 244 11.77 6.25 4.60
C PHE A 244 11.72 5.76 3.16
N TRP A 245 11.94 6.67 2.21
CA TRP A 245 11.81 6.42 0.77
C TRP A 245 13.08 5.86 0.13
N ASN A 246 14.22 5.96 0.81
CA ASN A 246 15.51 5.58 0.24
C ASN A 246 15.85 4.09 0.40
N THR A 247 15.04 3.34 1.17
CA THR A 247 15.27 1.91 1.43
C THR A 247 13.98 1.12 1.26
N SER A 248 14.10 -0.12 0.77
CA SER A 248 13.00 -1.07 0.66
C SER A 248 13.48 -2.51 0.80
N LEU A 249 12.53 -3.44 0.87
CA LEU A 249 12.75 -4.88 0.88
C LEU A 249 12.01 -5.49 -0.31
N ALA A 250 12.68 -6.37 -1.05
CA ALA A 250 11.98 -7.40 -1.80
C ALA A 250 11.74 -8.59 -0.88
N ILE A 251 10.50 -9.08 -0.82
CA ILE A 251 10.14 -10.26 -0.06
C ILE A 251 10.30 -11.46 -1.00
N LYS A 252 11.25 -12.32 -0.68
CA LYS A 252 11.51 -13.56 -1.42
C LYS A 252 10.82 -14.71 -0.70
N LEU A 253 9.91 -15.39 -1.38
CA LEU A 253 9.37 -16.65 -0.90
C LEU A 253 10.14 -17.77 -1.60
N ASP A 254 10.65 -18.71 -0.82
CA ASP A 254 11.17 -19.97 -1.33
C ASP A 254 10.24 -21.10 -0.93
N ILE A 255 9.69 -21.79 -1.93
CA ILE A 255 8.80 -22.92 -1.73
C ILE A 255 9.47 -24.15 -2.34
N GLU A 256 10.13 -24.93 -1.48
CA GLU A 256 10.68 -26.25 -1.78
C GLU A 256 9.91 -27.32 -1.01
N MET A 257 10.25 -27.55 0.26
CA MET A 257 9.54 -28.47 1.17
C MET A 257 8.55 -27.73 2.09
N SER A 258 8.82 -26.47 2.38
CA SER A 258 7.96 -25.57 3.16
C SER A 258 8.17 -24.14 2.67
N LEU A 259 7.21 -23.26 2.96
CA LEU A 259 7.34 -21.83 2.70
C LEU A 259 8.41 -21.21 3.62
N SER A 260 9.49 -20.69 3.04
CA SER A 260 10.45 -19.82 3.71
C SER A 260 10.36 -18.40 3.15
N ILE A 261 10.67 -17.41 3.98
CA ILE A 261 10.58 -16.00 3.62
C ILE A 261 11.91 -15.32 3.97
N ASP A 262 12.55 -14.77 2.93
CA ASP A 262 13.74 -13.95 3.03
C ASP A 262 13.43 -12.49 2.66
N TYR A 263 14.23 -11.57 3.19
CA TYR A 263 14.10 -10.14 2.94
C TYR A 263 15.36 -9.63 2.26
N ILE A 264 15.21 -9.08 1.06
CA ILE A 264 16.33 -8.62 0.22
C ILE A 264 16.36 -7.09 0.26
N PRO A 265 17.36 -6.47 0.90
CA PRO A 265 17.42 -5.02 1.02
C PRO A 265 17.76 -4.34 -0.30
N ILE A 266 17.00 -3.30 -0.61
CA ILE A 266 17.09 -2.51 -1.82
C ILE A 266 17.31 -1.05 -1.43
N ILE A 267 18.16 -0.37 -2.20
CA ILE A 267 18.49 1.05 -2.02
C ILE A 267 18.01 1.83 -3.24
N ARG A 268 17.36 2.96 -3.00
CA ARG A 268 16.99 3.92 -4.04
C ARG A 268 18.22 4.55 -4.68
N THR A 269 18.19 4.68 -6.00
CA THR A 269 19.12 5.52 -6.77
C THR A 269 18.39 6.74 -7.30
N GLU A 270 19.08 7.63 -8.01
CA GLU A 270 18.46 8.84 -8.59
C GLU A 270 17.24 8.51 -9.46
N ARG A 271 17.34 7.48 -10.31
CA ARG A 271 16.33 7.12 -11.31
C ARG A 271 15.73 5.72 -11.14
N GLY A 272 16.23 4.91 -10.22
CA GLY A 272 15.76 3.56 -9.99
C GLY A 272 16.14 3.05 -8.61
N ILE A 273 16.59 1.82 -8.56
CA ILE A 273 17.01 1.12 -7.35
C ILE A 273 18.23 0.24 -7.64
N ARG A 274 18.86 -0.27 -6.58
CA ARG A 274 19.91 -1.29 -6.63
C ARG A 274 19.83 -2.19 -5.41
N LEU A 275 20.52 -3.33 -5.49
CA LEU A 275 20.75 -4.17 -4.33
C LEU A 275 21.59 -3.41 -3.29
N ALA A 276 21.24 -3.54 -2.01
CA ALA A 276 22.08 -3.01 -0.94
C ALA A 276 23.39 -3.80 -0.88
N ASN A 277 24.51 -3.11 -0.61
CA ASN A 277 25.76 -3.81 -0.33
C ASN A 277 25.71 -4.50 1.04
N SER A 278 26.69 -5.33 1.37
CA SER A 278 26.68 -6.14 2.61
C SER A 278 26.52 -5.31 3.89
N SER A 279 27.12 -4.12 3.96
CA SER A 279 27.02 -3.25 5.15
C SER A 279 25.64 -2.60 5.25
N GLU A 280 25.17 -2.02 4.15
CA GLU A 280 23.83 -1.39 4.06
C GLU A 280 22.73 -2.42 4.35
N GLY A 281 22.84 -3.61 3.74
CA GLY A 281 21.87 -4.68 3.91
C GLY A 281 21.82 -5.18 5.34
N LYS A 282 22.98 -5.34 6.00
CA LYS A 282 23.05 -5.72 7.41
C LYS A 282 22.34 -4.71 8.31
N GLU A 283 22.62 -3.41 8.14
CA GLU A 283 21.98 -2.37 8.95
C GLU A 283 20.45 -2.34 8.76
N ILE A 284 19.98 -2.42 7.52
CA ILE A 284 18.55 -2.43 7.20
C ILE A 284 17.85 -3.61 7.87
N ILE A 285 18.41 -4.82 7.71
CA ILE A 285 17.85 -6.05 8.27
C ILE A 285 17.90 -6.03 9.80
N GLU A 286 19.00 -5.61 10.42
CA GLU A 286 19.10 -5.52 11.88
C GLU A 286 18.01 -4.62 12.47
N LYS A 287 17.83 -3.42 11.92
CA LYS A 287 16.77 -2.50 12.38
C LYS A 287 15.37 -3.05 12.10
N PHE A 288 15.15 -3.74 10.97
CA PHE A 288 13.89 -4.39 10.66
C PHE A 288 13.54 -5.48 11.68
N TYR A 289 14.48 -6.35 12.02
CA TYR A 289 14.30 -7.39 13.04
C TYR A 289 14.18 -6.82 14.46
N GLU A 290 14.89 -5.74 14.79
CA GLU A 290 14.77 -5.06 16.08
C GLU A 290 13.35 -4.54 16.30
N ARG A 291 12.79 -3.81 15.31
CA ARG A 291 11.39 -3.34 15.38
C ARG A 291 10.42 -4.51 15.50
N SER A 292 10.67 -5.58 14.77
CA SER A 292 9.84 -6.80 14.75
C SER A 292 9.77 -7.48 16.12
N LYS A 293 10.86 -7.48 16.90
CA LYS A 293 10.83 -7.98 18.28
C LYS A 293 9.99 -7.09 19.20
N LYS A 294 10.10 -5.77 19.06
CA LYS A 294 9.40 -4.81 19.94
C LYS A 294 7.88 -4.85 19.77
N ILE A 295 7.37 -5.06 18.55
CA ILE A 295 5.91 -5.07 18.30
C ILE A 295 5.16 -6.28 18.87
N LEU A 296 5.89 -7.30 19.36
CA LEU A 296 5.29 -8.43 20.06
C LEU A 296 4.81 -8.03 21.46
N GLU A 297 5.38 -6.95 22.03
CA GLU A 297 4.94 -6.38 23.29
C GLU A 297 3.77 -5.42 23.07
N GLN A 298 2.56 -5.85 23.42
CA GLN A 298 1.35 -5.05 23.18
C GLN A 298 1.42 -3.62 23.76
N LYS A 299 1.97 -3.47 24.97
CA LYS A 299 2.14 -2.15 25.62
C LYS A 299 3.09 -1.24 24.84
N PHE A 300 4.16 -1.79 24.27
CA PHE A 300 5.09 -1.02 23.44
C PHE A 300 4.35 -0.48 22.21
N LEU A 301 3.60 -1.33 21.51
CA LEU A 301 2.87 -0.94 20.31
C LEU A 301 1.84 0.16 20.59
N GLU A 302 1.03 -0.01 21.64
CA GLU A 302 0.04 0.99 22.06
C GLU A 302 0.68 2.33 22.43
N MET A 303 1.80 2.31 23.14
CA MET A 303 2.54 3.51 23.52
C MET A 303 3.13 4.22 22.30
N GLN A 304 3.79 3.50 21.40
CA GLN A 304 4.36 4.08 20.18
C GLN A 304 3.28 4.69 19.27
N TYR A 305 2.12 4.06 19.15
CA TYR A 305 1.03 4.62 18.35
C TYR A 305 0.38 5.83 19.03
N ARG A 306 0.33 5.85 20.36
CA ARG A 306 -0.12 7.03 21.12
C ARG A 306 0.82 8.22 20.92
N GLU A 307 2.12 8.03 21.03
CA GLU A 307 3.12 9.08 20.76
C GLU A 307 2.97 9.62 19.33
N TYR A 308 2.88 8.73 18.35
CA TYR A 308 2.64 9.11 16.96
C TYR A 308 1.31 9.89 16.78
N ALA A 309 0.24 9.49 17.48
CA ALA A 309 -1.04 10.19 17.43
C ALA A 309 -0.94 11.59 18.06
N GLU A 310 -0.25 11.74 19.19
CA GLU A 310 -0.03 13.03 19.86
C GLU A 310 0.78 14.01 18.98
N GLU A 311 1.77 13.52 18.23
CA GLU A 311 2.54 14.32 17.28
C GLU A 311 1.71 14.79 16.06
N ASN A 312 0.68 14.04 15.68
CA ASN A 312 -0.04 14.25 14.43
C ASN A 312 -1.44 14.84 14.58
N ILE A 313 -2.11 14.70 15.73
CA ILE A 313 -3.52 15.10 15.94
C ILE A 313 -3.80 16.55 15.53
N ASP A 314 -2.85 17.43 15.81
CA ASP A 314 -2.88 18.86 15.52
C ASP A 314 -2.97 19.16 14.01
N ASN A 315 -2.43 18.27 13.16
CA ASN A 315 -2.56 18.38 11.71
C ASN A 315 -3.97 18.03 11.25
N TYR A 316 -4.59 16.99 11.82
CA TYR A 316 -5.95 16.57 11.51
C TYR A 316 -6.98 17.61 11.97
N LEU A 317 -6.88 18.09 13.21
CA LEU A 317 -7.80 19.08 13.77
C LEU A 317 -7.80 20.39 12.96
N ARG A 318 -6.65 20.86 12.46
CA ARG A 318 -6.60 22.05 11.60
C ARG A 318 -7.39 21.88 10.30
N LYS A 319 -7.47 20.66 9.76
CA LYS A 319 -8.29 20.37 8.57
C LYS A 319 -9.76 20.43 8.88
N PHE A 320 -10.18 19.83 10.00
CA PHE A 320 -11.57 19.92 10.45
C PHE A 320 -11.99 21.36 10.80
N ALA A 321 -11.08 22.19 11.32
CA ALA A 321 -11.35 23.60 11.59
C ALA A 321 -11.52 24.45 10.31
N GLY A 322 -11.19 23.91 9.13
CA GLY A 322 -11.24 24.66 7.87
C GLY A 322 -10.17 25.74 7.75
N PHE A 323 -9.09 25.66 8.54
CA PHE A 323 -8.01 26.65 8.46
C PHE A 323 -7.32 26.58 7.09
N GLY A 324 -7.36 27.71 6.36
CA GLY A 324 -6.53 27.89 5.17
C GLY A 324 -5.04 27.76 5.49
N ARG A 325 -4.20 27.57 4.45
CA ARG A 325 -2.74 27.39 4.60
C ARG A 325 -2.08 28.50 5.42
N TRP A 326 -2.49 29.75 5.19
CA TRP A 326 -1.96 30.93 5.88
C TRP A 326 -2.36 30.96 7.36
N LEU A 327 -3.65 30.77 7.66
CA LEU A 327 -4.15 30.77 9.03
C LEU A 327 -3.55 29.63 9.85
N SER A 328 -3.41 28.44 9.24
CA SER A 328 -2.74 27.29 9.86
C SER A 328 -1.28 27.59 10.23
N ARG A 329 -0.55 28.31 9.37
CA ARG A 329 0.84 28.71 9.63
C ARG A 329 0.94 29.75 10.74
N ILE A 330 0.07 30.75 10.73
CA ILE A 330 0.00 31.79 11.77
C ILE A 330 -0.32 31.14 13.11
N ASP A 331 -1.35 30.29 13.18
CA ASP A 331 -1.73 29.58 14.39
C ASP A 331 -0.56 28.75 14.92
N ARG A 332 0.11 27.98 14.05
CA ARG A 332 1.22 27.10 14.43
C ARG A 332 2.44 27.87 14.94
N TYR A 333 2.95 28.82 14.18
CA TYR A 333 4.27 29.42 14.43
C TYR A 333 4.21 30.71 15.26
N ILE A 334 3.11 31.47 15.17
CA ILE A 334 2.97 32.75 15.86
C ILE A 334 2.14 32.56 17.13
N LEU A 335 0.94 31.98 17.00
CA LEU A 335 0.00 31.84 18.12
C LEU A 335 0.19 30.54 18.92
N ARG A 336 1.16 29.71 18.54
CA ARG A 336 1.51 28.45 19.22
C ARG A 336 0.30 27.54 19.49
N GLY A 337 -0.60 27.45 18.51
CA GLY A 337 -1.80 26.62 18.55
C GLY A 337 -2.98 27.20 19.34
N LEU A 338 -2.93 28.49 19.72
CA LEU A 338 -4.00 29.12 20.51
C LEU A 338 -5.36 29.01 19.80
N LEU A 339 -5.45 29.31 18.50
CA LEU A 339 -6.73 29.29 17.78
C LEU A 339 -7.29 27.88 17.72
N LEU A 340 -6.44 26.90 17.46
CA LEU A 340 -6.85 25.50 17.42
C LEU A 340 -7.41 25.05 18.78
N LYS A 341 -6.73 25.41 19.89
CA LYS A 341 -7.17 25.11 21.26
C LYS A 341 -8.47 25.84 21.63
N THR A 342 -8.69 27.04 21.12
CA THR A 342 -9.94 27.78 21.33
C THR A 342 -11.11 27.11 20.60
N ILE A 343 -10.91 26.59 19.39
CA ILE A 343 -11.94 25.89 18.63
C ILE A 343 -12.24 24.52 19.24
N TYR A 344 -11.19 23.78 19.61
CA TYR A 344 -11.27 22.42 20.14
C TYR A 344 -11.06 22.39 21.65
N ASN A 345 -12.02 22.93 22.39
CA ASN A 345 -12.11 22.71 23.83
C ASN A 345 -12.50 21.25 24.15
N LYS A 346 -12.49 20.88 25.44
CA LYS A 346 -12.80 19.51 25.88
C LYS A 346 -14.14 18.99 25.35
N GLU A 347 -15.19 19.82 25.37
CA GLU A 347 -16.52 19.44 24.89
C GLU A 347 -16.53 19.15 23.39
N LYS A 348 -15.93 20.04 22.58
CA LYS A 348 -15.80 19.83 21.13
C LYS A 348 -14.97 18.61 20.80
N MET A 349 -13.89 18.36 21.54
CA MET A 349 -13.06 17.16 21.36
C MET A 349 -13.84 15.88 21.65
N LEU A 350 -14.63 15.85 22.73
CA LEU A 350 -15.51 14.71 23.05
C LEU A 350 -16.56 14.48 21.97
N ALA A 351 -17.13 15.56 21.41
CA ALA A 351 -18.09 15.45 20.30
C ALA A 351 -17.43 14.85 19.04
N VAL A 352 -16.26 15.37 18.63
CA VAL A 352 -15.50 14.84 17.48
C VAL A 352 -15.12 13.37 17.70
N GLN A 353 -14.65 13.02 18.90
CA GLN A 353 -14.32 11.64 19.24
C GLN A 353 -15.54 10.72 19.09
N ASN A 354 -16.68 11.09 19.70
CA ASN A 354 -17.91 10.30 19.61
C ASN A 354 -18.39 10.14 18.16
N TYR A 355 -18.29 11.19 17.34
CA TYR A 355 -18.66 11.15 15.93
C TYR A 355 -17.80 10.23 15.07
N ILE A 356 -16.55 9.98 15.47
CA ILE A 356 -15.62 9.10 14.77
C ILE A 356 -15.72 7.67 15.31
N GLU A 357 -15.77 7.49 16.64
CA GLU A 357 -15.79 6.18 17.29
C GLU A 357 -17.12 5.46 17.09
N CYS A 358 -18.26 6.13 17.31
CA CYS A 358 -19.57 5.53 17.13
C CYS A 358 -19.87 5.25 15.66
N GLU A 359 -20.15 3.98 15.33
CA GLU A 359 -20.43 3.49 13.99
C GLU A 359 -21.57 4.27 13.32
N ALA A 360 -22.70 4.41 14.02
CA ALA A 360 -23.89 5.08 13.49
C ALA A 360 -23.65 6.57 13.20
N HIS A 361 -22.88 7.26 14.05
CA HIS A 361 -22.53 8.66 13.81
C HIS A 361 -21.55 8.79 12.64
N ARG A 362 -20.53 7.94 12.59
CA ARG A 362 -19.52 7.96 11.52
C ARG A 362 -20.17 7.70 10.16
N GLU A 363 -21.04 6.70 10.07
CA GLU A 363 -21.80 6.39 8.86
C GLU A 363 -22.64 7.59 8.39
N LEU A 364 -23.45 8.16 9.30
CA LEU A 364 -24.30 9.31 8.99
C LEU A 364 -23.49 10.53 8.51
N ILE A 365 -22.37 10.82 9.17
CA ILE A 365 -21.52 11.97 8.82
C ILE A 365 -20.84 11.76 7.47
N LEU A 366 -20.30 10.57 7.20
CA LEU A 366 -19.66 10.27 5.92
C LEU A 366 -20.65 10.40 4.77
N GLU A 367 -21.86 9.86 4.92
CA GLU A 367 -22.90 9.96 3.90
C GLU A 367 -23.37 11.40 3.71
N GLY A 368 -23.59 12.14 4.80
CA GLY A 368 -23.91 13.57 4.74
C GLY A 368 -22.83 14.40 4.03
N ILE A 369 -21.54 14.11 4.27
CA ILE A 369 -20.42 14.77 3.58
C ILE A 369 -20.44 14.45 2.09
N ARG A 370 -20.64 13.20 1.68
CA ARG A 370 -20.69 12.80 0.26
C ARG A 370 -21.81 13.53 -0.48
N ILE A 371 -23.01 13.55 0.09
CA ILE A 371 -24.18 14.23 -0.48
C ILE A 371 -23.92 15.73 -0.62
N LYS A 372 -23.34 16.37 0.42
CA LYS A 372 -23.02 17.80 0.36
C LYS A 372 -21.90 18.12 -0.63
N LYS A 373 -20.86 17.29 -0.70
CA LYS A 373 -19.75 17.46 -1.63
C LYS A 373 -20.24 17.48 -3.09
N ASN A 374 -21.15 16.58 -3.45
CA ASN A 374 -21.70 16.51 -4.81
C ASN A 374 -22.65 17.69 -5.16
N LYS A 375 -22.98 18.56 -4.21
CA LYS A 375 -23.81 19.76 -4.42
C LYS A 375 -22.98 21.05 -4.51
N LEU A 376 -21.71 21.01 -4.13
CA LEU A 376 -20.75 22.11 -4.26
C LEU A 376 -20.07 22.01 -5.62
#